data_AF-A0AA89QRN2-F1
#
_entry.id   AF-A0AA89QRN2-F1
#
_cell.length_a   1.000
_cell.length_b   1.000
_cell.length_c   1.000
_cell.angle_alpha   90.00
_cell.angle_beta   90.00
_cell.angle_gamma   90.00
#
_symmetry.space_group_name_H-M   'P 1'
#
loop_
_entity.id
_entity.type
_entity.pdbx_description
1 polymer ?
#
loop_
_entity_poly.entity_id
_entity_poly.type
_entity_poly.pdbx_seq_one_letter_code
_entity_poly.pdbx_strand_id
1 'polypeptide(L)'
;MERRKALGLIAATGAATATSVTALPSYSAETGRVAGPPGRGKATAKGGYTFALDKSVKRTSVRFRNRYGIEVAADLYVPKNARGKLSALALSGPFGAVKEQSSGL
;
A
#
# COMPACT_ATOMS: atom_id res chain seq x y z
N MET A 1 28.90 -25.23 46.24
CA MET A 1 27.77 -24.85 47.11
C MET A 1 26.83 -24.00 46.25
N GLU A 2 25.90 -24.62 45.51
CA GLU A 2 24.50 -24.86 45.95
C GLU A 2 23.87 -23.57 46.48
N ARG A 3 22.86 -22.97 45.84
CA ARG A 3 21.49 -23.49 45.77
C ARG A 3 20.73 -22.97 44.55
N ARG A 4 20.28 -23.91 43.71
CA ARG A 4 19.29 -23.71 42.66
C ARG A 4 17.92 -23.56 43.31
N LYS A 5 17.17 -22.50 42.98
CA LYS A 5 15.74 -22.41 43.28
C LYS A 5 14.97 -23.06 42.13
N ALA A 6 14.41 -24.23 42.41
CA ALA A 6 13.40 -24.90 41.63
C ALA A 6 12.01 -24.48 42.12
N LEU A 7 11.07 -24.30 41.20
CA LEU A 7 9.62 -24.51 41.31
C LEU A 7 9.10 -24.29 39.88
N GLY A 8 8.58 -25.24 39.10
CA GLY A 8 7.83 -26.45 39.46
C GLY A 8 6.37 -26.22 39.05
N LEU A 9 6.01 -26.55 37.82
CA LEU A 9 4.62 -26.90 37.51
C LEU A 9 4.58 -27.98 36.42
N ILE A 10 3.87 -29.05 36.77
CA ILE A 10 3.81 -30.36 36.15
C ILE A 10 2.67 -30.41 35.12
N ALA A 11 2.97 -31.14 34.04
CA ALA A 11 2.15 -31.92 33.11
C ALA A 11 0.61 -31.74 33.09
N ALA A 12 0.08 -31.66 31.87
CA ALA A 12 -1.19 -32.27 31.53
C ALA A 12 -1.04 -33.07 30.22
N THR A 13 -1.02 -34.38 30.38
CA THR A 13 -1.11 -35.41 29.33
C THR A 13 -2.54 -35.48 28.82
N GLY A 14 -2.72 -35.63 27.50
CA GLY A 14 -4.03 -35.89 26.91
C GLY A 14 -3.94 -36.16 25.41
N ALA A 15 -3.26 -37.24 25.02
CA ALA A 15 -3.30 -37.75 23.66
C ALA A 15 -4.48 -38.74 23.53
N ALA A 16 -5.50 -38.36 22.74
CA ALA A 16 -6.61 -39.24 22.41
C ALA A 16 -6.93 -39.18 20.90
N THR A 17 -6.84 -40.37 20.31
CA THR A 17 -7.63 -40.92 19.19
C THR A 17 -7.50 -40.35 17.76
N ALA A 18 -7.11 -41.28 16.88
CA ALA A 18 -7.08 -41.22 15.44
C ALA A 18 -8.48 -41.16 14.79
N THR A 19 -8.60 -40.49 13.64
CA THR A 19 -9.11 -41.05 12.36
C THR A 19 -9.18 -39.95 11.30
N SER A 20 -8.65 -40.25 10.12
CA SER A 20 -8.69 -39.45 8.90
C SER A 20 -10.07 -39.51 8.24
N VAL A 21 -10.66 -38.36 7.87
CA VAL A 21 -11.66 -38.28 6.79
C VAL A 21 -11.45 -36.99 5.99
N THR A 22 -11.29 -37.15 4.68
CA THR A 22 -11.22 -36.10 3.66
C THR A 22 -12.61 -35.58 3.32
N ALA A 23 -12.85 -34.26 3.36
CA ALA A 23 -13.90 -33.59 2.57
C ALA A 23 -13.71 -32.06 2.46
N LEU A 24 -13.56 -31.61 1.22
CA LEU A 24 -13.69 -30.28 0.57
C LEU A 24 -13.96 -29.01 1.42
N PRO A 25 -13.25 -27.87 1.19
CA PRO A 25 -13.75 -26.57 1.62
C PRO A 25 -14.93 -26.15 0.72
N SER A 26 -16.12 -26.06 1.31
CA SER A 26 -17.24 -25.33 0.72
C SER A 26 -16.98 -23.82 0.88
N TYR A 27 -16.99 -23.10 -0.24
CA TYR A 27 -16.96 -21.64 -0.28
C TYR A 27 -18.26 -21.12 0.35
N SER A 28 -18.19 -20.64 1.59
CA SER A 28 -19.29 -19.90 2.20
C SER A 28 -19.31 -18.49 1.63
N ALA A 29 -20.32 -18.20 0.80
CA ALA A 29 -20.63 -16.86 0.36
C ALA A 29 -21.19 -16.06 1.56
N GLU A 30 -20.35 -15.28 2.22
CA GLU A 30 -20.80 -14.36 3.26
C GLU A 30 -21.44 -13.13 2.59
N THR A 31 -22.75 -13.22 2.41
CA THR A 31 -23.59 -12.07 2.06
C THR A 31 -23.85 -11.30 3.35
N GLY A 32 -23.15 -10.18 3.56
CA GLY A 32 -23.30 -9.41 4.79
C GLY A 32 -22.75 -7.99 4.73
N ARG A 33 -23.66 -7.03 4.51
CA ARG A 33 -23.58 -5.58 4.83
C ARG A 33 -22.43 -4.78 4.17
N VAL A 34 -22.75 -4.07 3.08
CA VAL A 34 -21.98 -2.88 2.70
C VAL A 34 -22.33 -1.76 3.68
N ALA A 35 -21.41 -1.53 4.62
CA ALA A 35 -21.37 -0.36 5.48
C ALA A 35 -21.39 0.93 4.65
N GLY A 36 -22.01 1.98 5.19
CA GLY A 36 -22.06 3.31 4.59
C GLY A 36 -20.66 3.85 4.23
N PRO A 37 -20.58 4.91 3.39
CA PRO A 37 -19.32 5.36 2.83
C PRO A 37 -18.31 5.63 3.96
N PRO A 38 -17.15 4.94 3.98
CA PRO A 38 -16.14 5.20 5.00
C PRO A 38 -15.70 6.65 4.83
N GLY A 39 -15.91 7.44 5.89
CA GLY A 39 -15.43 8.80 5.99
C GLY A 39 -13.95 8.84 5.62
N ARG A 40 -13.65 9.52 4.51
CA ARG A 40 -12.30 9.56 3.95
C ARG A 40 -11.40 10.37 4.90
N GLY A 41 -10.60 9.66 5.67
CA GLY A 41 -9.51 10.23 6.46
C GLY A 41 -8.64 11.08 5.54
N LYS A 42 -8.51 12.37 5.87
CA LYS A 42 -7.68 13.31 5.13
C LYS A 42 -6.20 12.98 5.38
N ALA A 43 -5.57 12.28 4.45
CA ALA A 43 -4.13 12.41 4.28
C ALA A 43 -3.88 13.79 3.67
N THR A 44 -3.71 14.82 4.50
CA THR A 44 -3.24 16.13 4.05
C THR A 44 -1.76 16.00 3.67
N ALA A 45 -1.50 15.49 2.46
CA ALA A 45 -0.14 15.39 1.98
C ALA A 45 0.43 16.80 1.75
N LYS A 46 1.69 16.96 2.11
CA LYS A 46 2.40 18.24 2.08
C LYS A 46 2.39 18.83 0.67
N GLY A 47 1.92 20.07 0.52
CA GLY A 47 1.92 20.80 -0.75
C GLY A 47 0.72 20.58 -1.66
N GLY A 48 -0.45 20.20 -1.13
CA GLY A 48 -1.71 20.15 -1.89
C GLY A 48 -1.99 18.83 -2.62
N TYR A 49 -1.19 17.80 -2.37
CA TYR A 49 -1.36 16.46 -2.93
C TYR A 49 -2.40 15.66 -2.13
N THR A 50 -3.11 14.75 -2.79
CA THR A 50 -4.08 13.86 -2.14
C THR A 50 -3.48 12.57 -1.59
N PHE A 51 -2.19 12.34 -1.84
CA PHE A 51 -1.49 11.10 -1.51
C PHE A 51 -0.12 11.40 -0.89
N ALA A 52 0.33 10.51 -0.01
CA ALA A 52 1.66 10.60 0.59
C ALA A 52 2.73 10.16 -0.42
N LEU A 53 3.85 10.89 -0.46
CA LEU A 53 4.99 10.51 -1.30
C LEU A 53 5.79 9.37 -0.63
N ASP A 54 6.03 8.31 -1.38
CA ASP A 54 6.85 7.18 -0.92
C ASP A 54 8.33 7.58 -0.74
N LYS A 55 9.00 7.04 0.29
CA LYS A 55 10.39 7.35 0.62
C LYS A 55 11.40 6.80 -0.41
N SER A 56 11.05 5.77 -1.17
CA SER A 56 11.89 5.17 -2.20
C SER A 56 11.90 5.96 -3.52
N VAL A 57 10.98 6.93 -3.68
CA VAL A 57 10.79 7.72 -4.89
C VAL A 57 11.21 9.17 -4.65
N LYS A 58 11.80 9.79 -5.67
CA LYS A 58 12.07 11.23 -5.72
C LYS A 58 11.06 11.87 -6.68
N ARG A 59 10.28 12.84 -6.18
CA ARG A 59 9.43 13.71 -6.98
C ARG A 59 10.19 14.98 -7.36
N THR A 60 10.16 15.36 -8.63
CA THR A 60 10.77 16.60 -9.13
C THR A 60 9.74 17.33 -9.99
N SER A 61 9.43 18.59 -9.67
CA SER A 61 8.56 19.39 -10.52
C SER A 61 9.31 19.84 -11.77
N VAL A 62 8.71 19.63 -12.94
CA VAL A 62 9.29 19.91 -14.25
C VAL A 62 8.33 20.79 -15.06
N ARG A 63 8.88 21.59 -15.96
CA ARG A 63 8.13 22.43 -16.89
C ARG A 63 8.68 22.19 -18.29
N PHE A 64 7.81 22.03 -19.27
CA PHE A 64 8.20 21.86 -20.67
C PHE A 64 7.19 22.53 -21.59
N ARG A 65 7.62 22.95 -22.78
CA ARG A 65 6.72 23.52 -23.79
C ARG A 65 6.20 22.44 -24.70
N ASN A 66 4.90 22.44 -24.98
CA ASN A 66 4.32 21.60 -26.01
C ASN A 66 4.49 22.23 -27.41
N ARG A 67 4.03 21.54 -28.46
CA ARG A 67 4.12 22.02 -29.85
C ARG A 67 3.37 23.33 -30.12
N TYR A 68 2.44 23.72 -29.24
CA TYR A 68 1.69 24.97 -29.31
C TYR A 68 2.35 26.10 -28.52
N GLY A 69 3.54 25.88 -27.96
CA GLY A 69 4.26 26.87 -27.15
C GLY A 69 3.70 27.05 -25.73
N ILE A 70 2.69 26.28 -25.33
CA ILE A 70 2.13 26.31 -23.98
C ILE A 70 3.09 25.59 -23.05
N GLU A 71 3.43 26.25 -21.96
CA GLU A 71 4.25 25.65 -20.91
C GLU A 71 3.39 24.80 -19.98
N VAL A 72 3.72 23.51 -19.90
CA VAL A 72 3.02 22.51 -19.10
C VAL A 72 3.86 22.19 -17.88
N ALA A 73 3.26 22.29 -16.70
CA ALA A 73 3.85 21.85 -15.44
C ALA A 73 3.48 20.39 -15.16
N ALA A 74 4.46 19.57 -14.83
CA ALA A 74 4.29 18.17 -14.47
C ALA A 74 5.20 17.79 -13.29
N ASP A 75 4.94 16.64 -12.68
CA ASP A 75 5.82 16.05 -11.67
C ASP A 75 6.45 14.77 -12.23
N LEU A 76 7.78 14.68 -12.13
CA LEU A 76 8.57 13.53 -12.52
C LEU A 76 8.89 12.68 -11.28
N TYR A 77 8.53 11.40 -11.33
CA TYR A 77 8.77 10.43 -10.27
C TYR A 77 9.86 9.45 -10.70
N VAL A 78 10.96 9.39 -9.95
CA VAL A 78 12.10 8.50 -10.24
C VAL A 78 12.47 7.71 -8.99
N PRO A 79 12.69 6.39 -9.06
CA PRO A 79 13.21 5.61 -7.94
C PRO A 79 14.60 6.11 -7.55
N LYS A 80 14.85 6.34 -6.25
CA LYS A 80 16.10 6.96 -5.77
C LYS A 80 17.37 6.17 -6.12
N ASN A 81 17.25 4.85 -6.23
CA ASN A 81 18.38 3.94 -6.45
C ASN A 81 18.50 3.46 -7.91
N ALA A 82 17.72 4.03 -8.83
CA ALA A 82 17.79 3.62 -10.23
C ALA A 82 19.03 4.16 -10.93
N ARG A 83 19.63 3.35 -11.82
CA ARG A 83 20.82 3.69 -12.61
C ARG A 83 20.57 3.36 -14.08
N GLY A 84 21.14 4.16 -14.97
CA GLY A 84 21.00 3.97 -16.41
C GLY A 84 19.64 4.42 -16.96
N LYS A 85 19.36 4.01 -18.20
CA LYS A 85 18.12 4.36 -18.92
C LYS A 85 16.99 3.45 -18.46
N LEU A 86 15.89 4.05 -17.99
CA LEU A 86 14.70 3.34 -17.55
C LEU A 86 13.59 3.47 -18.59
N SER A 87 12.69 2.49 -18.61
CA SER A 87 11.39 2.66 -19.23
C SER A 87 10.62 3.77 -18.50
N ALA A 88 9.88 4.58 -19.25
CA ALA A 88 9.12 5.69 -18.73
C ALA A 88 7.63 5.53 -19.05
N LEU A 89 6.79 6.06 -18.16
CA LEU A 89 5.35 6.11 -18.33
C LEU A 89 4.88 7.56 -18.21
N ALA A 90 4.08 8.01 -19.16
CA ALA A 90 3.38 9.28 -19.08
C ALA A 90 1.96 9.03 -18.55
N LEU A 91 1.61 9.73 -17.47
CA LEU A 91 0.30 9.66 -16.83
C LEU A 91 -0.46 10.96 -17.05
N SER A 92 -1.76 10.84 -17.33
CA SER A 92 -2.68 11.97 -17.43
C SER A 92 -3.90 11.75 -16.54
N GLY A 93 -4.40 12.81 -15.91
CA GLY A 93 -5.63 12.76 -15.14
C GLY A 93 -6.89 12.95 -16.01
N PRO A 94 -8.09 12.72 -15.44
CA PRO A 94 -9.36 13.10 -16.05
C PRO A 94 -9.43 14.60 -16.37
N PHE A 95 -10.34 14.98 -17.26
CA PHE A 95 -10.59 16.38 -17.57
C PHE A 95 -11.03 17.17 -16.32
N GLY A 96 -10.43 18.34 -16.10
CA GLY A 96 -10.68 19.18 -14.92
C GLY A 96 -9.91 18.76 -13.66
N ALA A 97 -9.19 17.63 -13.68
CA ALA A 97 -8.27 17.25 -12.61
C ALA A 97 -6.90 17.91 -12.76
N VAL A 98 -6.14 17.95 -11.66
CA VAL A 98 -4.76 18.46 -11.61
C VAL A 98 -3.81 17.35 -11.19
N LYS A 99 -2.52 17.48 -11.53
CA LYS A 99 -1.47 16.47 -11.25
C LYS A 99 -1.43 16.05 -9.77
N GLU A 100 -1.71 16.98 -8.86
CA GLU A 100 -1.72 16.75 -7.42
C GLU A 100 -2.82 15.76 -6.96
N GLN A 101 -3.88 15.60 -7.75
CA GLN A 101 -5.01 14.73 -7.45
C GLN A 101 -4.87 13.35 -8.12
N SER A 102 -4.34 13.33 -9.35
CA SER A 102 -4.34 12.13 -10.20
C SER A 102 -3.05 11.31 -10.18
N SER A 103 -1.92 11.87 -9.73
CA SER A 103 -0.62 11.19 -9.80
C SER A 103 -0.44 10.02 -8.84
N GLY A 104 -1.38 9.80 -7.90
CA GLY A 104 -1.35 8.67 -6.97
C GLY A 104 -2.49 7.67 -7.17
N LEU A 105 -3.21 7.75 -8.29
CA LEU A 105 -4.29 6.84 -8.66
C LEU A 105 -3.76 5.58 -9.36
#